data_AF-A0A943D940-F1
#
_entry.id   AF-A0A943D940-F1
#
_cell.length_a   1.000
_cell.length_b   1.000
_cell.length_c   1.000
_cell.angle_alpha   90.00
_cell.angle_beta   90.00
_cell.angle_gamma   90.00
#
_symmetry.space_group_name_H-M   'P 1'
#
loop_
_entity.id
_entity.type
_entity.pdbx_description
1 polymer ?
#
loop_
_entity_poly.entity_id
_entity_poly.type
_entity_poly.pdbx_seq_one_letter_code
_entity_poly.pdbx_strand_id
1 'polypeptide(L)'
;MADEVTRLRIGTVSAVDKANLAARVIFKDENIVSGWLPVLQRSGEIVTVATAGKHDHDVDGDCTVKNTTKTPTTWTDSEGKVHTSYETAHSHGAKVNYWLPKVNETVACLYLPTFNGDGVILGAIKT
;
A
#
# COMPACT_ATOMS: atom_id res chain seq x y z
N MET A 1 20.74 -20.08 32.54
CA MET A 1 19.78 -20.33 31.45
C MET A 1 19.19 -18.98 31.10
N ALA A 2 19.58 -18.40 29.96
CA ALA A 2 19.06 -17.09 29.57
C ALA A 2 17.56 -17.25 29.33
N ASP A 3 16.82 -16.39 29.99
CA ASP A 3 15.37 -16.30 30.14
C ASP A 3 14.55 -16.54 28.85
N GLU A 4 13.66 -17.53 28.90
CA GLU A 4 12.66 -17.90 27.89
C GLU A 4 11.52 -16.86 27.78
N VAL A 5 11.82 -15.57 27.68
CA VAL A 5 10.80 -14.53 27.52
C VAL A 5 10.79 -13.97 26.11
N THR A 6 9.62 -14.00 25.48
CA THR A 6 9.38 -13.28 24.22
C THR A 6 9.64 -11.80 24.48
N ARG A 7 10.54 -11.18 23.70
CA ARG A 7 10.93 -9.78 23.90
C ARG A 7 10.37 -8.91 22.79
N LEU A 8 9.74 -7.79 23.19
CA LEU A 8 9.53 -6.65 22.32
C LEU A 8 10.81 -5.81 22.32
N ARG A 9 11.34 -5.49 21.14
CA ARG A 9 12.53 -4.65 20.96
C ARG A 9 12.22 -3.48 20.05
N ILE A 10 12.86 -2.35 20.31
CA ILE A 10 12.78 -1.16 19.47
C ILE A 10 14.14 -0.94 18.83
N GLY A 11 14.16 -0.69 17.53
CA GLY A 11 15.40 -0.48 16.79
C GLY A 11 15.24 0.42 15.58
N THR A 12 16.35 0.71 14.91
CA THR A 12 16.40 1.58 13.73
C THR A 12 16.67 0.76 12.49
N VAL A 13 15.88 0.92 11.44
CA VAL A 13 16.05 0.18 10.18
C VAL A 13 17.34 0.60 9.47
N SER A 14 18.16 -0.39 9.10
CA SER A 14 19.42 -0.19 8.36
C SER A 14 19.34 -0.57 6.89
N ALA A 15 18.48 -1.53 6.53
CA ALA A 15 18.29 -1.97 5.15
C ALA A 15 16.89 -2.55 4.93
N VAL A 16 16.41 -2.49 3.68
CA VAL A 16 15.07 -2.98 3.29
C VAL A 16 15.19 -3.83 2.03
N ASP A 17 14.63 -5.04 2.08
CA ASP A 17 14.47 -5.94 0.95
C ASP A 17 13.00 -5.95 0.52
N LYS A 18 12.73 -5.29 -0.60
CA LYS A 18 11.39 -5.17 -1.16
C LYS A 18 10.87 -6.47 -1.78
N ALA A 19 11.75 -7.34 -2.25
CA ALA A 19 11.37 -8.57 -2.92
C ALA A 19 10.88 -9.61 -1.89
N ASN A 20 11.53 -9.66 -0.73
CA ASN A 20 11.23 -10.63 0.33
C ASN A 20 10.41 -10.05 1.49
N LEU A 21 9.95 -8.80 1.37
CA LEU A 21 9.21 -8.07 2.39
C LEU A 21 9.90 -8.09 3.78
N ALA A 22 11.21 -7.86 3.79
CA ALA A 22 12.04 -7.97 4.97
C ALA A 22 12.90 -6.72 5.19
N ALA A 23 13.38 -6.53 6.42
CA ALA A 23 14.30 -5.45 6.74
C ALA A 23 15.32 -5.84 7.81
N ARG A 24 16.44 -5.14 7.83
CA ARG A 24 17.46 -5.25 8.89
C ARG A 24 17.31 -4.10 9.87
N VAL A 25 17.50 -4.39 11.15
CA VAL A 25 17.28 -3.45 12.26
C VAL A 25 18.51 -3.43 13.15
N ILE A 26 18.93 -2.24 13.53
CA ILE A 26 19.98 -1.99 14.52
C ILE A 26 19.31 -1.91 15.89
N PHE A 27 19.70 -2.81 16.78
CA PHE A 27 19.27 -2.86 18.17
C PHE A 27 20.38 -2.28 19.05
N LYS A 28 20.16 -1.04 19.52
CA LYS A 28 21.18 -0.27 20.26
C LYS A 28 21.42 -0.81 21.68
N ASP A 29 20.41 -1.47 22.26
CA ASP A 29 20.47 -2.12 23.57
C ASP A 29 21.50 -3.24 23.62
N GLU A 30 21.64 -4.00 22.53
CA GLU A 30 22.58 -5.13 22.44
C GLU A 30 23.76 -4.87 21.51
N ASN A 31 23.82 -3.70 20.86
CA ASN A 31 24.83 -3.34 19.87
C ASN A 31 24.94 -4.39 18.73
N ILE A 32 23.80 -4.93 18.31
CA ILE A 32 23.70 -5.91 17.23
C ILE A 32 22.91 -5.36 16.03
N VAL A 33 23.15 -5.96 14.86
CA VAL A 33 22.31 -5.79 13.67
C VAL A 33 21.64 -7.11 13.39
N SER A 34 20.33 -7.09 13.20
CA SER A 34 19.56 -8.28 12.88
C SER A 34 19.95 -8.94 11.56
N GLY A 35 19.49 -10.18 11.37
CA GLY A 35 19.25 -10.76 10.06
C GLY A 35 18.11 -10.04 9.31
N TRP A 36 17.63 -10.65 8.23
CA TRP A 36 16.48 -10.16 7.48
C TRP A 36 15.18 -10.52 8.20
N LEU A 37 14.63 -9.56 8.95
CA LEU A 37 13.38 -9.78 9.67
C LEU A 37 12.20 -9.61 8.72
N PRO A 38 11.28 -10.58 8.61
CA PRO A 38 10.04 -10.37 7.89
C PRO A 38 9.24 -9.20 8.49
N VAL A 39 8.54 -8.45 7.65
CA VAL A 39 7.66 -7.37 8.06
C VAL A 39 6.23 -7.88 8.13
N LEU A 40 5.61 -7.79 9.31
CA LEU A 40 4.22 -8.16 9.52
C LEU A 40 3.33 -7.38 8.56
N GLN A 41 2.57 -8.11 7.74
CA GLN A 41 1.60 -7.53 6.82
C GLN A 41 0.19 -7.72 7.38
N ARG A 42 -0.67 -6.72 7.16
CA ARG A 42 -2.12 -6.91 7.30
C ARG A 42 -2.60 -7.82 6.16
N SER A 43 -3.25 -8.93 6.49
CA SER A 43 -4.04 -9.69 5.52
C SER A 43 -5.30 -8.89 5.13
N GLY A 44 -5.51 -8.66 3.84
CA GLY A 44 -6.57 -7.79 3.34
C GLY A 44 -5.97 -6.52 2.74
N GLU A 45 -5.76 -6.59 1.44
CA GLU A 45 -4.98 -5.67 0.61
C GLU A 45 -5.41 -4.22 0.74
N ILE A 46 -4.44 -3.30 0.76
CA ILE A 46 -4.71 -1.93 0.31
C ILE A 46 -4.70 -1.99 -1.22
N VAL A 47 -5.89 -2.09 -1.80
CA VAL A 47 -6.08 -2.01 -3.25
C VAL A 47 -6.03 -0.54 -3.65
N THR A 48 -4.92 -0.11 -4.25
CA THR A 48 -4.87 1.21 -4.89
C THR A 48 -5.38 1.08 -6.32
N VAL A 49 -6.44 1.80 -6.64
CA VAL A 49 -6.99 1.91 -7.98
C VAL A 49 -6.28 3.06 -8.69
N ALA A 50 -5.54 2.78 -9.75
CA ALA A 50 -4.92 3.84 -10.55
C ALA A 50 -6.02 4.66 -11.24
N THR A 51 -5.89 5.99 -11.24
CA THR A 51 -6.78 6.87 -11.99
C THR A 51 -6.61 6.60 -13.48
N ALA A 52 -7.65 6.06 -14.13
CA ALA A 52 -7.65 5.79 -15.55
C ALA A 52 -8.20 7.02 -16.29
N GLY A 53 -7.30 7.93 -16.65
CA GLY A 53 -7.59 9.06 -17.53
C GLY A 53 -8.30 10.24 -16.85
N LYS A 54 -7.97 11.45 -17.33
CA LYS A 54 -8.74 12.65 -17.05
C LYS A 54 -10.04 12.57 -17.84
N HIS A 55 -11.09 12.01 -17.27
CA HIS A 55 -12.42 12.19 -17.81
C HIS A 55 -13.41 12.35 -16.67
N ASP A 56 -14.40 13.18 -16.92
CA ASP A 56 -15.50 13.43 -15.99
C ASP A 56 -16.60 12.41 -16.28
N HIS A 57 -17.23 11.91 -15.22
CA HIS A 57 -18.53 11.27 -15.35
C HIS A 57 -19.55 12.40 -15.36
N ASP A 58 -20.21 12.62 -16.49
CA ASP A 58 -21.30 13.59 -16.57
C ASP A 58 -22.48 13.04 -15.78
N VAL A 59 -22.54 13.40 -14.51
CA VAL A 59 -23.75 13.25 -13.69
C VAL A 59 -24.32 14.66 -13.58
N ASP A 60 -25.34 14.91 -14.40
CA ASP A 60 -26.13 16.13 -14.52
C ASP A 60 -25.51 17.31 -15.30
N GLY A 61 -25.63 17.23 -16.62
CA GLY A 61 -26.45 18.21 -17.33
C GLY A 61 -25.76 19.41 -17.99
N ASP A 62 -24.43 19.53 -17.94
CA ASP A 62 -23.66 20.45 -18.80
C ASP A 62 -22.17 20.07 -18.83
N CYS A 63 -21.81 19.04 -19.60
CA CYS A 63 -20.40 18.78 -19.90
C CYS A 63 -20.01 19.44 -21.23
N THR A 64 -19.32 20.59 -21.14
CA THR A 64 -18.81 21.37 -22.29
C THR A 64 -17.57 20.75 -22.97
N VAL A 65 -17.07 19.60 -22.50
CA VAL A 65 -15.86 18.97 -23.05
C VAL A 65 -16.22 17.88 -24.06
N LYS A 66 -16.38 18.28 -25.32
CA LYS A 66 -16.61 17.36 -26.44
C LYS A 66 -15.31 16.62 -26.78
N ASN A 67 -15.25 15.32 -26.51
CA ASN A 67 -14.22 14.47 -27.11
C ASN A 67 -14.59 14.25 -28.60
N THR A 68 -14.01 15.06 -29.48
CA THR A 68 -14.39 15.18 -30.90
C THR A 68 -14.06 13.97 -31.77
N THR A 69 -13.39 12.95 -31.22
CA THR A 69 -12.89 11.80 -32.01
C THR A 69 -13.79 10.56 -31.91
N LYS A 70 -14.81 10.54 -31.04
CA LYS A 70 -15.71 9.38 -30.88
C LYS A 70 -17.16 9.73 -31.21
N THR A 71 -17.82 8.80 -31.91
CA THR A 71 -19.27 8.84 -32.13
C THR A 71 -19.98 8.67 -30.77
N PRO A 72 -20.75 9.67 -30.30
CA PRO A 72 -21.51 9.53 -29.06
C PRO A 72 -22.66 8.55 -29.25
N THR A 73 -23.08 7.90 -28.18
CA THR A 73 -24.41 7.28 -28.11
C THR A 73 -25.43 8.35 -27.76
N THR A 74 -26.51 8.42 -28.53
CA THR A 74 -27.59 9.40 -28.35
C THR A 74 -28.88 8.68 -28.00
N TRP A 75 -29.59 9.18 -26.99
CA TRP A 75 -30.90 8.67 -26.61
C TRP A 75 -31.83 9.82 -26.20
N THR A 76 -33.13 9.62 -26.36
CA THR A 76 -34.16 10.61 -26.01
C THR A 76 -34.94 10.07 -24.81
N ASP A 77 -35.07 10.88 -23.77
CA ASP A 77 -35.88 10.51 -22.61
C ASP A 77 -37.39 10.64 -22.88
N SER A 78 -38.20 10.24 -21.90
CA SER A 78 -39.67 10.34 -21.96
C SER A 78 -40.21 11.78 -22.02
N GLU A 79 -39.37 12.77 -21.75
CA GLU A 79 -39.69 14.21 -21.81
C GLU A 79 -39.25 14.83 -23.14
N GLY A 80 -38.62 14.05 -24.03
CA GLY A 80 -38.15 14.50 -25.34
C GLY A 80 -36.78 15.17 -25.31
N LYS A 81 -36.08 15.18 -24.18
CA LYS A 81 -34.72 15.73 -24.09
C LYS A 81 -33.72 14.73 -24.67
N VAL A 82 -32.83 15.24 -25.50
CA VAL A 82 -31.77 14.45 -26.15
C VAL A 82 -30.54 14.44 -25.26
N HIS A 83 -30.06 13.24 -24.93
CA HIS A 83 -28.87 12.98 -24.13
C HIS A 83 -27.78 12.39 -25.00
N THR A 84 -26.53 12.80 -24.78
CA THR A 84 -25.35 12.29 -25.50
C THR A 84 -24.31 11.80 -24.50
N SER A 85 -23.90 10.54 -24.60
CA SER A 85 -22.81 9.98 -23.78
C SER A 85 -21.62 9.58 -24.65
N TYR A 86 -20.41 9.82 -24.12
CA TYR A 86 -19.16 9.45 -24.76
C TYR A 86 -18.51 8.30 -23.98
N GLU A 87 -18.93 7.07 -24.23
CA GLU A 87 -18.36 5.92 -23.54
C GLU A 87 -16.97 5.58 -24.10
N THR A 88 -15.96 5.67 -23.24
CA THR A 88 -14.67 5.00 -23.48
C THR A 88 -14.53 3.90 -22.45
N ALA A 89 -14.81 2.66 -22.88
CA ALA A 89 -14.43 1.48 -22.13
C ALA A 89 -12.96 1.60 -21.73
N HIS A 90 -12.71 1.63 -20.43
CA HIS A 90 -11.38 1.65 -19.87
C HIS A 90 -11.37 0.80 -18.60
N SER A 91 -10.18 0.35 -18.21
CA SER A 91 -9.96 -0.43 -17.02
C SER A 91 -9.14 0.38 -16.02
N HIS A 92 -9.42 0.17 -14.74
CA HIS A 92 -8.53 0.63 -13.69
C HIS A 92 -7.56 -0.49 -13.31
N GLY A 93 -6.26 -0.17 -13.36
CA GLY A 93 -5.25 -1.03 -12.76
C GLY A 93 -5.34 -0.94 -11.24
N ALA A 94 -5.68 -2.04 -10.59
CA ALA A 94 -5.57 -2.19 -9.15
C ALA A 94 -4.17 -2.74 -8.80
N LYS A 95 -3.53 -2.18 -7.77
CA LYS A 95 -2.29 -2.72 -7.20
C LYS A 95 -2.42 -2.97 -5.70
N VAL A 96 -1.79 -4.04 -5.28
CA VAL A 96 -1.69 -4.49 -3.90
C VAL A 96 -0.35 -3.99 -3.39
N ASN A 97 -0.39 -3.03 -2.47
CA ASN A 97 0.84 -2.50 -1.89
C ASN A 97 1.07 -3.11 -0.52
N TYR A 98 2.17 -3.85 -0.37
CA TYR A 98 2.69 -4.26 0.93
C TYR A 98 3.42 -3.11 1.59
N TRP A 99 3.27 -2.99 2.90
CA TRP A 99 3.94 -1.96 3.66
C TRP A 99 5.34 -2.42 4.07
N LEU A 100 6.32 -1.53 3.92
CA LEU A 100 7.70 -1.70 4.38
C LEU A 100 8.17 -0.44 5.09
N PRO A 101 8.97 -0.56 6.16
CA PRO A 101 9.59 0.59 6.79
C PRO A 101 10.67 1.18 5.87
N LYS A 102 11.05 2.44 6.11
CA LYS A 102 12.16 3.09 5.43
C LYS A 102 13.44 2.95 6.24
N VAL A 103 14.59 3.02 5.56
CA VAL A 103 15.89 3.15 6.23
C VAL A 103 15.85 4.38 7.14
N ASN A 104 16.41 4.24 8.35
CA ASN A 104 16.38 5.19 9.46
C ASN A 104 15.05 5.36 10.20
N GLU A 105 13.98 4.64 9.84
CA GLU A 105 12.77 4.62 10.66
C GLU A 105 12.97 3.78 11.93
N THR A 106 12.32 4.21 13.01
CA THR A 106 12.22 3.45 14.25
C THR A 106 11.10 2.42 14.13
N VAL A 107 11.40 1.18 14.49
CA VAL A 107 10.45 0.05 14.41
C VAL A 107 10.39 -0.74 15.71
N ALA A 108 9.23 -1.35 15.95
CA ALA A 108 9.03 -2.35 16.99
C ALA A 108 9.14 -3.76 16.39
N CYS A 109 9.90 -4.63 17.04
CA CYS A 109 10.17 -6.01 16.64
C CYS A 109 9.82 -6.97 17.76
N LEU A 110 9.18 -8.09 17.41
CA LEU A 110 8.92 -9.20 18.33
C LEU A 110 9.95 -10.31 18.09
N TYR A 111 10.65 -10.73 19.14
CA TYR A 111 11.62 -11.83 19.07
C TYR A 111 11.12 -13.08 19.80
N LEU A 112 11.31 -14.23 19.15
CA LEU A 112 10.98 -15.52 19.75
C LEU A 112 11.94 -15.84 20.90
N PRO A 113 11.45 -16.46 22.00
CA PRO A 113 12.25 -16.81 23.17
C PRO A 113 13.10 -18.06 22.93
N THR A 114 13.94 -18.04 21.91
CA THR A 114 14.88 -19.12 21.61
C THR A 114 16.27 -18.55 21.37
N PHE A 115 17.30 -19.33 21.67
CA PHE A 115 18.68 -18.95 21.42
C PHE A 115 18.87 -18.66 19.92
N ASN A 116 19.36 -17.45 19.60
CA ASN A 116 19.47 -16.94 18.23
C ASN A 116 18.17 -17.02 17.41
N GLY A 117 17.02 -16.90 18.08
CA GLY A 117 15.72 -16.84 17.43
C GLY A 117 15.61 -15.63 16.52
N ASP A 118 14.97 -15.82 15.37
CA ASP A 118 14.62 -14.72 14.50
C ASP A 118 13.41 -13.94 15.04
N GLY A 119 13.19 -12.75 14.49
CA GLY A 119 12.12 -11.86 14.90
C GLY A 119 11.22 -11.43 13.74
N VAL A 120 10.16 -10.70 14.06
CA VAL A 120 9.26 -10.08 13.08
C VAL A 120 9.12 -8.59 13.39
N ILE A 121 9.13 -7.75 12.36
CA ILE A 121 8.84 -6.32 12.50
C ILE A 121 7.32 -6.15 12.56
N LEU A 122 6.83 -5.53 13.64
CA LEU A 122 5.40 -5.30 13.86
C LEU A 122 4.90 -4.01 13.21
N GLY A 123 5.76 -2.99 13.12
CA GLY A 123 5.40 -1.69 12.59
C GLY A 123 6.44 -0.60 12.88
N ALA A 124 6.28 0.54 12.23
CA ALA A 124 7.08 1.73 12.49
C ALA A 124 6.45 2.60 13.60
N ILE A 125 7.30 3.15 14.46
CA ILE A 125 6.93 4.10 15.50
C ILE A 125 7.25 5.50 14.97
N LYS A 126 6.21 6.34 14.86
CA LYS A 126 6.38 7.76 14.54
C LYS A 126 6.40 8.57 15.84
N THR A 127 7.44 9.37 16.00
CA THR A 127 7.63 10.32 17.09
C THR A 127 7.78 11.72 16.51
#